data_AF-A0AAV2HND1-F1
#
_entry.id   AF-A0AAV2HND1-F1
#
_cell.length_a   1.000
_cell.length_b   1.000
_cell.length_c   1.000
_cell.angle_alpha   90.00
_cell.angle_beta   90.00
_cell.angle_gamma   90.00
#
_symmetry.space_group_name_H-M   'P 1'
#
loop_
_entity.id
_entity.type
_entity.pdbx_description
1 polymer ?
#
loop_
_entity_poly.entity_id
_entity_poly.type
_entity_poly.pdbx_seq_one_letter_code
_entity_poly.pdbx_strand_id
1 'polypeptide(L)'
;MANAATKVKISLLRRLGNYFGNILNDYKTVGLETVQDIKDSSVKASVYLTGFVAAGILIKSNPTASDLNNTLIESAHELSLVGSAIRNKDSDSFVDSLRSAQRDGRLHHTNLGLVSLVWLSDHRDELDLYAAQCKYTHLPWYEFHKRVVDIGVLGKFVTLSRKMQNYDVSTDEWKE
;
A
#
# COMPACT_ATOMS: atom_id res chain seq x y z
N MET A 1 32.64 30.16 -29.17
CA MET A 1 31.42 29.68 -28.47
C MET A 1 31.69 28.59 -27.41
N ALA A 2 32.76 27.79 -27.52
CA ALA A 2 33.08 26.74 -26.54
C ALA A 2 33.32 27.24 -25.09
N ASN A 3 33.98 28.40 -24.91
CA ASN A 3 34.31 28.95 -23.57
C ASN A 3 33.12 29.49 -22.77
N ALA A 4 32.02 29.88 -23.45
CA ALA A 4 30.81 30.33 -22.77
C ALA A 4 30.01 29.13 -22.24
N ALA A 5 29.90 28.07 -23.05
CA ALA A 5 29.21 26.84 -22.67
C ALA A 5 29.90 26.12 -21.48
N THR A 6 31.23 26.10 -21.43
CA THR A 6 31.98 25.52 -20.29
C THR A 6 31.81 26.34 -19.01
N LYS A 7 31.87 27.68 -19.07
CA LYS A 7 31.57 28.54 -17.91
C LYS A 7 30.15 28.36 -17.38
N VAL A 8 29.15 28.23 -18.25
CA VAL A 8 27.75 27.98 -17.85
C VAL A 8 27.60 26.62 -17.17
N LYS A 9 28.26 25.57 -17.69
CA LYS A 9 28.27 24.23 -17.05
C LYS A 9 28.92 24.26 -15.67
N ILE A 10 30.06 24.95 -15.51
CA ILE A 10 30.73 25.12 -14.20
C ILE A 10 29.83 25.89 -13.21
N SER A 11 29.11 26.91 -13.68
CA SER A 11 28.15 27.66 -12.86
C SER A 11 26.97 26.79 -12.41
N LEU A 12 26.46 25.91 -13.28
CA LEU A 12 25.37 24.99 -12.93
C LEU A 12 25.80 23.93 -11.92
N LEU A 13 26.98 23.34 -12.11
CA LEU A 13 27.55 22.38 -11.15
C LEU A 13 27.78 23.01 -9.77
N ARG A 14 28.28 24.25 -9.73
CA ARG A 14 28.45 24.99 -8.47
C ARG A 14 27.11 25.28 -7.79
N ARG A 15 26.07 25.62 -8.56
CA ARG A 15 24.71 25.81 -8.01
C ARG A 15 24.12 24.52 -7.45
N LEU A 16 24.27 23.39 -8.16
CA LEU A 16 23.85 22.08 -7.67
C LEU A 16 24.61 21.67 -6.41
N GLY A 17 25.94 21.86 -6.39
CA GLY A 17 26.77 21.58 -5.22
C GLY A 17 26.35 22.39 -4.00
N ASN A 18 26.11 23.70 -4.17
CA ASN A 18 25.59 24.55 -3.10
C ASN A 18 24.19 24.14 -2.65
N TYR A 19 23.32 23.73 -3.58
CA TYR A 19 21.98 23.25 -3.26
C TYR A 19 22.02 21.98 -2.40
N PHE A 20 22.78 20.97 -2.81
CA PHE A 20 22.95 19.75 -2.02
C PHE A 20 23.67 20.02 -0.69
N GLY A 21 24.65 20.94 -0.68
CA GLY A 21 25.33 21.37 0.54
C GLY A 21 24.38 22.02 1.55
N ASN A 22 23.48 22.89 1.08
CA ASN A 22 22.46 23.52 1.93
C ASN A 22 21.47 22.47 2.46
N ILE A 23 20.98 21.58 1.60
CA ILE A 23 20.08 20.48 2.02
C ILE A 23 20.73 19.63 3.12
N LEU A 24 21.99 19.24 2.95
CA LEU A 24 22.70 18.43 3.94
C LEU A 24 22.85 19.18 5.26
N ASN A 25 23.14 20.49 5.20
CA ASN A 25 23.28 21.31 6.39
C ASN A 25 21.94 21.51 7.12
N ASP A 26 20.84 21.65 6.37
CA ASP A 26 19.49 21.78 6.93
C ASP A 26 19.09 20.49 7.67
N TYR A 27 19.26 19.32 7.06
CA TYR A 27 18.98 18.04 7.73
C TYR A 27 19.89 17.78 8.94
N LYS A 28 21.17 18.17 8.86
CA LYS A 28 22.09 18.09 9.99
C LYS A 28 21.62 18.96 11.15
N THR A 29 21.18 20.18 10.86
CA THR A 29 20.69 21.14 11.86
C THR A 29 19.44 20.59 12.54
N VAL A 30 18.47 20.10 11.76
CA VAL A 30 17.26 19.44 12.30
C VAL A 30 17.62 18.24 13.19
N GLY A 31 18.60 17.44 12.82
CA GLY A 31 19.08 16.32 13.64
C GLY A 31 19.63 16.76 14.99
N LEU A 32 20.49 17.79 15.00
CA LEU A 32 21.06 18.35 16.23
C LEU A 32 19.99 18.97 17.13
N GLU A 33 19.06 19.73 16.55
CA GLU A 33 17.92 20.31 17.26
C GLU A 33 17.00 19.24 17.85
N THR A 34 16.76 18.14 17.13
CA THR A 34 15.95 17.02 17.63
C THR A 34 16.59 16.37 18.86
N VAL A 35 17.91 16.16 18.85
CA VAL A 35 18.64 15.60 20.00
C VAL A 35 18.58 16.54 21.20
N GLN A 36 18.73 17.85 20.95
CA GLN A 36 18.61 18.86 21.99
C GLN A 36 17.19 18.91 22.56
N ASP A 37 16.16 18.83 21.72
CA ASP A 37 14.75 18.77 22.12
C ASP A 37 14.41 17.56 22.99
N ILE A 38 15.00 16.40 22.69
CA ILE A 38 14.87 15.18 23.50
C ILE A 38 15.50 15.38 24.89
N LYS A 39 16.61 16.11 24.96
CA LYS A 39 17.30 16.41 26.22
C LYS A 39 16.54 17.45 27.06
N ASP A 40 15.92 18.42 26.40
CA ASP A 40 15.30 19.57 27.07
C ASP A 40 13.85 19.31 27.50
N SER A 41 13.14 18.38 26.85
CA SER A 41 11.74 18.05 27.18
C SER A 41 11.42 16.56 27.10
N SER A 42 10.98 15.99 28.23
CA SER A 42 10.49 14.61 28.32
C SER A 42 9.24 14.34 27.48
N VAL A 43 8.41 15.36 27.24
CA VAL A 43 7.19 15.26 26.43
C VAL A 43 7.52 15.15 24.94
N LYS A 44 8.48 15.93 24.44
CA LYS A 44 8.92 15.80 23.04
C LYS A 44 9.58 14.45 22.80
N ALA A 45 10.44 14.03 23.73
CA ALA A 45 11.08 12.72 23.69
C ALA A 45 10.07 11.57 23.65
N SER A 46 9.01 11.63 24.46
CA SER A 46 7.98 10.59 24.47
C SER A 46 7.23 10.53 23.15
N VAL A 47 6.85 11.66 22.55
CA VAL A 47 6.19 11.68 21.23
C VAL A 47 7.05 11.03 20.15
N TYR A 48 8.34 11.37 20.07
CA TYR A 48 9.25 10.74 19.11
C TYR A 48 9.40 9.25 19.34
N LEU A 49 9.64 8.83 20.59
CA LEU A 49 9.79 7.42 20.94
C LEU A 49 8.52 6.63 20.59
N THR A 50 7.34 7.15 20.94
CA THR A 50 6.07 6.48 20.66
C THR A 50 5.83 6.35 19.16
N GLY A 51 6.16 7.38 18.38
CA GLY A 51 6.09 7.35 16.92
C GLY A 51 7.00 6.29 16.31
N PHE A 52 8.26 6.20 16.75
CA PHE A 52 9.20 5.18 16.27
C PHE A 52 8.77 3.77 16.67
N VAL A 53 8.31 3.58 17.90
CA VAL A 53 7.82 2.28 18.38
C VAL A 53 6.57 1.87 17.59
N ALA A 54 5.61 2.77 17.39
CA ALA A 54 4.41 2.51 16.60
C ALA A 54 4.76 2.14 15.16
N ALA A 55 5.68 2.88 14.53
CA ALA A 55 6.17 2.56 13.19
C ALA A 55 6.84 1.18 13.14
N GLY A 56 7.68 0.85 14.12
CA GLY A 56 8.31 -0.47 14.23
C GLY A 56 7.30 -1.61 14.39
N ILE A 57 6.25 -1.40 15.20
CA ILE A 57 5.15 -2.36 15.35
C ILE A 57 4.40 -2.53 14.04
N LEU A 58 4.08 -1.44 13.34
CA LEU A 58 3.38 -1.48 12.05
C LEU A 58 4.19 -2.22 10.99
N ILE A 59 5.49 -1.95 10.87
CA ILE A 59 6.38 -2.66 9.93
C ILE A 59 6.43 -4.16 10.26
N LYS A 60 6.61 -4.50 11.53
CA LYS A 60 6.71 -5.91 11.97
C LYS A 60 5.40 -6.68 11.76
N SER A 61 4.27 -6.01 11.96
CA SER A 61 2.94 -6.61 11.83
C SER A 61 2.36 -6.46 10.42
N ASN A 62 3.09 -5.90 9.46
CA ASN A 62 2.56 -5.67 8.12
C ASN A 62 2.31 -7.01 7.39
N PRO A 63 1.08 -7.32 6.93
CA PRO A 63 0.79 -8.61 6.31
C PRO A 63 1.52 -8.80 4.99
N THR A 64 1.99 -10.02 4.76
CA THR A 64 2.73 -10.43 3.56
C THR A 64 1.80 -10.94 2.45
N ALA A 65 2.36 -11.21 1.27
CA ALA A 65 1.61 -11.83 0.17
C ALA A 65 1.14 -13.26 0.52
N SER A 66 1.90 -13.99 1.33
CA SER A 66 1.47 -15.31 1.82
C SER A 66 0.27 -15.19 2.76
N ASP A 67 0.27 -14.17 3.62
CA ASP A 67 -0.85 -13.91 4.53
C ASP A 67 -2.11 -13.55 3.74
N LEU A 68 -1.99 -12.79 2.64
CA LEU A 68 -3.11 -12.51 1.74
C LEU A 68 -3.74 -13.78 1.20
N ASN A 69 -2.92 -14.69 0.67
CA ASN A 69 -3.39 -15.95 0.11
C ASN A 69 -4.07 -16.82 1.18
N ASN A 70 -3.48 -16.91 2.37
CA ASN A 70 -4.04 -17.68 3.47
C ASN A 70 -5.39 -17.11 3.91
N THR A 71 -5.47 -15.80 4.17
CA THR A 71 -6.73 -15.15 4.60
C THR A 71 -7.81 -15.26 3.53
N LEU A 72 -7.46 -15.16 2.24
CA LEU A 72 -8.43 -15.32 1.14
C LEU A 72 -8.96 -16.76 1.07
N ILE A 73 -8.10 -17.77 1.23
CA ILE A 73 -8.50 -19.18 1.26
C ILE A 73 -9.39 -19.46 2.47
N GLU A 74 -8.99 -18.99 3.66
CA GLU A 74 -9.77 -19.13 4.90
C GLU A 74 -11.15 -18.48 4.76
N SER A 75 -11.22 -17.24 4.25
CA SER A 75 -12.49 -16.54 4.05
C SER A 75 -13.41 -17.28 3.08
N ALA A 76 -12.85 -17.81 1.98
CA ALA A 76 -13.62 -18.62 1.03
C ALA A 76 -14.12 -19.93 1.65
N HIS A 77 -13.33 -20.55 2.54
CA HIS A 77 -13.73 -21.74 3.26
C HIS A 77 -14.87 -21.45 4.25
N GLU A 78 -14.76 -20.38 5.04
CA GLU A 78 -15.82 -19.92 5.95
C GLU A 78 -17.14 -19.67 5.19
N LEU A 79 -17.09 -18.94 4.07
CA LEU A 79 -18.25 -18.73 3.20
C LEU A 79 -18.83 -20.04 2.65
N SER A 80 -18.00 -21.06 2.42
CA SER A 80 -18.44 -22.38 1.94
C SER A 80 -19.16 -23.21 3.00
N LEU A 81 -18.92 -22.94 4.29
CA LEU A 81 -19.64 -23.61 5.40
C LEU A 81 -21.05 -23.04 5.58
N VAL A 82 -21.30 -21.82 5.11
CA VAL A 82 -22.57 -21.13 5.20
C VAL A 82 -23.44 -21.45 3.98
N GLY A 83 -24.69 -21.85 4.23
CA GLY A 83 -25.65 -22.13 3.16
C GLY A 83 -25.98 -20.88 2.35
N SER A 84 -26.20 -21.05 1.04
CA SER A 84 -26.44 -19.94 0.10
C SER A 84 -27.66 -19.06 0.43
N ALA A 85 -28.62 -19.57 1.20
CA ALA A 85 -29.82 -18.83 1.61
C ALA A 85 -29.53 -17.75 2.68
N ILE A 86 -28.66 -18.08 3.63
CA ILE A 86 -28.34 -17.23 4.79
C ILE A 86 -27.04 -16.42 4.60
N ARG A 87 -26.27 -16.73 3.55
CA ARG A 87 -24.97 -16.09 3.26
C ARG A 87 -25.13 -14.67 2.73
N ASN A 88 -24.26 -13.76 3.19
CA ASN A 88 -24.20 -12.41 2.67
C ASN A 88 -23.64 -12.38 1.23
N LYS A 89 -24.47 -11.96 0.27
CA LYS A 89 -24.12 -11.86 -1.15
C LYS A 89 -22.98 -10.88 -1.43
N ASP A 90 -22.85 -9.82 -0.64
CA ASP A 90 -21.78 -8.83 -0.82
C ASP A 90 -20.42 -9.42 -0.44
N SER A 91 -20.37 -10.19 0.65
CA SER A 91 -19.16 -10.87 1.10
C SER A 91 -18.78 -11.98 0.13
N ASP A 92 -19.76 -12.77 -0.32
CA ASP A 92 -19.58 -13.86 -1.27
C ASP A 92 -19.05 -13.35 -2.62
N SER A 93 -19.69 -12.33 -3.20
CA SER A 93 -19.26 -11.75 -4.48
C SER A 93 -17.88 -11.08 -4.37
N PHE A 94 -17.57 -10.43 -3.24
CA PHE A 94 -16.26 -9.83 -3.02
C PHE A 94 -15.15 -10.88 -2.97
N VAL A 95 -15.31 -11.94 -2.16
CA VAL A 95 -14.31 -13.02 -2.07
C VAL A 95 -14.18 -13.79 -3.39
N ASP A 96 -15.29 -14.05 -4.08
CA ASP A 96 -15.25 -14.72 -5.38
C ASP A 96 -14.55 -13.88 -6.46
N SER A 97 -14.78 -12.56 -6.47
CA SER A 97 -14.08 -11.64 -7.38
C SER A 97 -12.57 -11.62 -7.14
N LEU A 98 -12.14 -11.59 -5.87
CA LEU A 98 -10.73 -11.64 -5.48
C LEU A 98 -10.09 -12.98 -5.84
N ARG A 99 -10.76 -14.10 -5.56
CA ARG A 99 -10.30 -15.44 -5.91
C ARG A 99 -10.17 -15.61 -7.42
N SER A 100 -11.13 -15.06 -8.17
CA SER A 100 -11.08 -15.05 -9.63
C SER A 100 -9.92 -14.22 -10.17
N ALA A 101 -9.69 -13.03 -9.62
CA ALA A 101 -8.54 -12.22 -9.98
C ALA A 101 -7.20 -12.89 -9.63
N GLN A 102 -7.12 -13.60 -8.50
CA GLN A 102 -5.94 -14.36 -8.11
C GLN A 102 -5.68 -15.52 -9.09
N ARG A 103 -6.71 -16.30 -9.44
CA ARG A 103 -6.62 -17.37 -10.44
C ARG A 103 -6.16 -16.83 -11.80
N ASP A 104 -6.64 -15.64 -12.17
CA ASP A 104 -6.30 -15.01 -13.44
C ASP A 104 -4.91 -14.36 -13.42
N GLY A 105 -4.22 -14.34 -12.26
CA GLY A 105 -2.90 -13.73 -12.10
C GLY A 105 -2.93 -12.20 -12.16
N ARG A 106 -4.05 -11.61 -11.73
CA ARG A 106 -4.31 -10.16 -11.74
C ARG A 106 -4.27 -9.52 -10.36
N LEU A 107 -4.26 -10.32 -9.30
CA LEU A 107 -4.22 -9.85 -7.92
C LEU A 107 -2.77 -9.70 -7.46
N HIS A 108 -2.40 -8.48 -7.08
CA HIS A 108 -1.03 -8.13 -6.71
C HIS A 108 -0.96 -7.59 -5.29
N HIS A 109 0.15 -7.90 -4.61
CA HIS A 109 0.48 -7.42 -3.27
C HIS A 109 1.75 -6.58 -3.33
N THR A 110 1.74 -5.42 -2.69
CA THR A 110 2.91 -4.52 -2.62
C THR A 110 3.10 -4.04 -1.20
N ASN A 111 4.25 -4.35 -0.61
CA ASN A 111 4.63 -3.90 0.72
C ASN A 111 5.22 -2.47 0.66
N LEU A 112 4.59 -1.52 1.35
CA LEU A 112 5.04 -0.11 1.46
C LEU A 112 5.77 0.17 2.80
N GLY A 113 6.20 -0.87 3.50
CA GLY A 113 6.85 -0.80 4.81
C GLY A 113 5.83 -0.82 5.95
N LEU A 114 5.14 0.29 6.18
CA LEU A 114 4.16 0.44 7.27
C LEU A 114 2.81 -0.21 6.97
N VAL A 115 2.46 -0.27 5.69
CA VAL A 115 1.19 -0.80 5.19
C VAL A 115 1.46 -1.66 3.96
N SER A 116 0.56 -2.58 3.69
CA SER A 116 0.56 -3.39 2.49
C SER A 116 -0.59 -2.98 1.60
N LEU A 117 -0.36 -2.96 0.29
CA LEU A 117 -1.37 -2.58 -0.69
C LEU A 117 -1.73 -3.80 -1.52
N VAL A 118 -3.03 -4.04 -1.68
CA VAL A 118 -3.57 -5.05 -2.57
C VAL A 118 -4.29 -4.37 -3.73
N TRP A 119 -3.89 -4.68 -4.95
CA TRP A 119 -4.39 -4.02 -6.14
C TRP A 119 -4.58 -5.00 -7.30
N LEU A 120 -5.37 -4.58 -8.29
CA LEU A 120 -5.71 -5.38 -9.46
C LEU A 120 -5.04 -4.84 -10.74
N SER A 121 -4.46 -5.74 -11.52
CA SER A 121 -4.09 -5.48 -12.92
C SER A 121 -5.23 -5.85 -13.86
N ASP A 122 -5.26 -5.27 -15.07
CA ASP A 122 -6.29 -5.62 -16.06
C ASP A 122 -6.02 -6.97 -16.72
N HIS A 123 -4.74 -7.31 -16.81
CA HIS A 123 -4.22 -8.48 -17.50
C HIS A 123 -3.17 -9.17 -16.64
N ARG A 124 -2.95 -10.47 -16.89
CA ARG A 124 -1.85 -11.21 -16.30
C ARG A 124 -0.52 -10.66 -16.81
N ASP A 125 0.47 -10.61 -15.94
CA ASP A 125 1.81 -10.06 -16.27
C ASP A 125 2.51 -10.81 -17.41
N GLU A 126 2.23 -12.11 -17.57
CA GLU A 126 2.82 -12.98 -18.59
C GLU A 126 2.10 -12.92 -19.96
N LEU A 127 1.10 -12.04 -20.11
CA LEU A 127 0.24 -12.02 -21.30
C LEU A 127 0.86 -11.17 -22.42
N ASP A 128 1.30 -11.82 -23.49
CA ASP A 128 1.92 -11.19 -24.67
C ASP A 128 0.88 -10.65 -25.69
N LEU A 129 -0.26 -10.16 -25.22
CA LEU A 129 -1.26 -9.52 -26.07
C LEU A 129 -0.92 -8.05 -26.25
N TYR A 130 -1.17 -7.51 -27.46
CA TYR A 130 -0.98 -6.09 -27.74
C TYR A 130 -1.73 -5.18 -26.74
N ALA A 131 -2.94 -5.57 -26.32
CA ALA A 131 -3.71 -4.84 -25.32
C ALA A 131 -2.98 -4.74 -23.96
N ALA A 132 -2.20 -5.76 -23.58
CA ALA A 132 -1.45 -5.79 -22.33
C ALA A 132 -0.09 -5.07 -22.41
N GLN A 133 0.54 -5.05 -23.58
CA GLN A 133 1.84 -4.40 -23.77
C GLN A 133 1.77 -2.93 -24.18
N CYS A 134 0.65 -2.49 -24.75
CA CYS A 134 0.54 -1.13 -25.25
C CYS A 134 0.53 -0.10 -24.10
N LYS A 135 1.53 0.80 -24.10
CA LYS A 135 1.68 1.85 -23.09
C LYS A 135 0.45 2.75 -22.93
N TYR A 136 -0.30 2.95 -24.01
CA TYR A 136 -1.48 3.80 -24.03
C TYR A 136 -2.74 3.12 -23.47
N THR A 137 -2.71 1.79 -23.29
CA THR A 137 -3.80 1.03 -22.67
C THR A 137 -3.69 1.00 -21.15
N HIS A 138 -2.49 1.21 -20.59
CA HIS A 138 -2.31 1.28 -19.15
C HIS A 138 -3.02 2.48 -18.55
N LEU A 139 -3.59 2.30 -17.35
CA LEU A 139 -4.16 3.42 -16.62
C LEU A 139 -3.06 4.44 -16.29
N PRO A 140 -3.36 5.74 -16.42
CA PRO A 140 -2.46 6.77 -15.93
C PRO A 140 -2.33 6.68 -14.40
N TRP A 141 -1.18 7.11 -13.88
CA TRP A 141 -0.82 6.97 -12.47
C TRP A 141 -1.84 7.60 -11.51
N TYR A 142 -2.54 8.67 -11.94
CA TYR A 142 -3.53 9.36 -11.12
C TYR A 142 -4.82 8.53 -10.92
N GLU A 143 -5.10 7.54 -11.76
CA GLU A 143 -6.27 6.65 -11.61
C GLU A 143 -5.94 5.34 -10.90
N PHE A 144 -4.69 5.15 -10.48
CA PHE A 144 -4.26 3.92 -9.81
C PHE A 144 -5.06 3.64 -8.53
N HIS A 145 -5.56 4.68 -7.85
CA HIS A 145 -6.40 4.53 -6.66
C HIS A 145 -7.68 3.70 -6.92
N LYS A 146 -8.17 3.64 -8.17
CA LYS A 146 -9.36 2.86 -8.54
C LYS A 146 -9.08 1.36 -8.58
N ARG A 147 -7.81 0.97 -8.71
CA ARG A 147 -7.36 -0.44 -8.75
C ARG A 147 -7.04 -1.01 -7.38
N VAL A 148 -6.97 -0.15 -6.36
CA VAL A 148 -6.71 -0.58 -4.98
C VAL A 148 -7.97 -1.26 -4.47
N VAL A 149 -7.83 -2.53 -4.08
CA VAL A 149 -8.94 -3.32 -3.54
C VAL A 149 -8.88 -3.37 -2.02
N ASP A 150 -7.68 -3.50 -1.47
CA ASP A 150 -7.51 -3.59 -0.02
C ASP A 150 -6.19 -3.01 0.47
N ILE A 151 -6.16 -2.70 1.76
CA ILE A 151 -5.00 -2.20 2.49
C ILE A 151 -4.78 -3.13 3.69
N GLY A 152 -3.58 -3.67 3.76
CA GLY A 152 -3.07 -4.47 4.88
C GLY A 152 -2.47 -3.59 5.95
N VAL A 153 -2.96 -3.72 7.19
CA VAL A 153 -2.46 -3.01 8.38
C VAL A 153 -2.58 -3.95 9.59
N LEU A 154 -1.59 -3.97 10.48
CA LEU A 154 -1.62 -4.75 11.74
C LEU A 154 -1.99 -6.24 11.55
N GLY A 155 -1.43 -6.87 10.51
CA GLY A 155 -1.57 -8.30 10.23
C GLY A 155 -2.90 -8.69 9.59
N LYS A 156 -3.74 -7.72 9.21
CA LYS A 156 -5.05 -7.97 8.61
C LYS A 156 -5.26 -7.10 7.37
N PHE A 157 -6.06 -7.62 6.45
CA PHE A 157 -6.58 -6.88 5.30
C PHE A 157 -7.89 -6.23 5.70
N VAL A 158 -7.92 -4.89 5.72
CA VAL A 158 -8.97 -4.10 6.40
C VAL A 158 -10.32 -4.29 5.73
N THR A 159 -10.37 -4.24 4.40
CA THR A 159 -11.61 -4.32 3.60
C THR A 159 -12.14 -5.74 3.61
N LEU A 160 -11.29 -6.73 3.38
CA LEU A 160 -11.64 -8.15 3.45
C LEU A 160 -12.16 -8.51 4.84
N SER A 161 -11.44 -8.13 5.91
CA SER A 161 -11.87 -8.39 7.28
C SER A 161 -13.20 -7.72 7.59
N ARG A 162 -13.43 -6.48 7.14
CA ARG A 162 -14.70 -5.78 7.33
C ARG A 162 -15.85 -6.45 6.57
N LYS A 163 -15.62 -6.90 5.33
CA LYS A 163 -16.63 -7.61 4.52
C LYS A 163 -16.94 -9.00 5.09
N MET A 164 -15.97 -9.63 5.74
CA MET A 164 -16.14 -10.94 6.38
C MET A 164 -16.70 -10.87 7.81
N GLN A 165 -16.97 -9.70 8.41
CA GLN A 165 -17.51 -9.64 9.77
C GLN A 165 -18.94 -10.19 9.89
N ASN A 166 -19.81 -9.92 8.91
CA ASN A 166 -21.23 -10.35 8.90
C ASN A 166 -21.52 -11.17 7.64
N TYR A 167 -20.68 -12.17 7.36
CA TYR A 167 -20.77 -13.00 6.17
C TYR A 167 -21.92 -14.04 6.23
N ASP A 168 -22.40 -14.33 7.43
CA ASP A 168 -23.47 -15.25 7.79
C ASP A 168 -24.85 -14.58 7.95
N VAL A 169 -24.93 -13.26 7.73
CA VAL A 169 -26.18 -12.50 7.81
C VAL A 169 -26.58 -12.03 6.41
N SER A 170 -27.67 -12.59 5.88
CA SER A 170 -28.25 -12.15 4.62
C SER A 170 -29.16 -10.94 4.83
N THR A 171 -28.90 -9.84 4.11
CA THR A 171 -29.78 -8.65 4.15
C THR A 171 -31.11 -8.86 3.45
N ASP A 172 -31.22 -9.89 2.61
CA ASP A 172 -32.44 -10.20 1.85
C ASP A 172 -33.50 -10.87 2.72
N GLU A 173 -33.12 -11.48 3.85
CA GLU A 173 -34.07 -12.07 4.81
C GLU A 173 -34.95 -11.02 5.49
N TRP A 174 -34.49 -9.77 5.54
CA TRP A 174 -35.12 -8.69 6.32
C TRP A 174 -35.78 -7.62 5.43
N LYS A 175 -35.82 -7.85 4.12
CA LYS A 175 -36.53 -6.98 3.16
C LYS A 175 -37.92 -7.56 2.95
N GLU A 176 -38.89 -7.02 3.71
CA GLU A 176 -40.33 -7.25 3.50
C GLU A 176 -40.83 -6.65 2.18
#